data_AF-A0A938W1V7-F1
#
_entry.id   AF-A0A938W1V7-F1
#
_cell.length_a   1.000
_cell.length_b   1.000
_cell.length_c   1.000
_cell.angle_alpha   90.00
_cell.angle_beta   90.00
_cell.angle_gamma   90.00
#
_symmetry.space_group_name_H-M   'P 1'
#
loop_
_entity.id
_entity.type
_entity.pdbx_description
1 polymer ?
#
loop_
_entity_poly.entity_id
_entity_poly.type
_entity_poly.pdbx_seq_one_letter_code
_entity_poly.pdbx_strand_id
1 'polypeptide(L)'
;MSTSDRFFAFLTYPLLVVGWLLVLIFGRGSRLARFHVKQSVGLWLFALGVTLGWAAAGWVLAWIPYMAAVSAALFSLVAAAWLFAIILWLMGMVNALRGRLAPLPIIGGWANRLWSG
;
A
#
# COMPACT_ATOMS: atom_id res chain seq x y z
N MET A 1 -2.15 17.75 17.15
CA MET A 1 -1.96 17.44 15.71
C MET A 1 -2.66 18.51 14.90
N SER A 2 -1.97 19.21 14.00
CA SER A 2 -2.56 20.29 13.21
C SER A 2 -3.44 19.76 12.07
N THR A 3 -4.27 20.62 11.50
CA THR A 3 -5.05 20.30 10.28
C THR A 3 -4.12 20.01 9.10
N SER A 4 -3.00 20.74 8.99
CA SER A 4 -1.99 20.55 7.96
C SER A 4 -1.36 19.15 8.03
N ASP A 5 -1.03 18.66 9.23
CA ASP A 5 -0.49 17.31 9.43
C ASP A 5 -1.42 16.22 8.90
N ARG A 6 -2.72 16.36 9.19
CA ARG A 6 -3.75 15.40 8.76
C ARG A 6 -3.94 15.45 7.25
N PHE A 7 -3.91 16.65 6.67
CA PHE A 7 -4.01 16.85 5.23
C PHE A 7 -2.84 16.19 4.50
N PHE A 8 -1.61 16.46 4.92
CA PHE A 8 -0.42 15.83 4.35
C PHE A 8 -0.43 14.31 4.51
N ALA A 9 -0.81 13.80 5.69
CA ALA A 9 -0.95 12.37 5.92
C ALA A 9 -2.00 11.72 4.99
N PHE A 10 -3.14 12.38 4.79
CA PHE A 10 -4.19 11.91 3.90
C PHE A 10 -3.71 11.84 2.45
N LEU A 11 -3.01 12.86 1.95
CA LEU A 11 -2.53 12.94 0.56
C LEU A 11 -1.60 11.79 0.16
N THR A 12 -0.96 11.10 1.11
CA THR A 12 -0.09 9.94 0.83
C THR A 12 -0.81 8.76 0.18
N TYR A 13 -2.14 8.67 0.36
CA TYR A 13 -2.96 7.57 -0.13
C TYR A 13 -3.48 7.79 -1.55
N PRO A 14 -4.12 8.92 -1.92
CA PRO A 14 -4.61 9.11 -3.29
C PRO A 14 -3.52 9.55 -4.27
N LEU A 15 -2.54 10.35 -3.84
CA LEU A 15 -1.51 10.90 -4.73
C LEU A 15 -0.26 10.03 -4.85
N LEU A 16 -0.17 8.95 -4.08
CA LEU A 16 0.91 7.97 -4.14
C LEU A 16 2.28 8.63 -4.08
N VAL A 17 3.16 8.31 -5.03
CA VAL A 17 4.52 8.85 -5.16
C VAL A 17 4.52 10.37 -5.02
N VAL A 18 3.57 11.08 -5.65
CA VAL A 18 3.48 12.55 -5.53
C VAL A 18 3.15 12.94 -4.09
N GLY A 19 2.17 12.28 -3.46
CA GLY A 19 1.82 12.49 -2.06
C GLY A 19 2.97 12.19 -1.09
N TRP A 20 3.75 11.14 -1.36
CA TRP A 20 4.92 10.78 -0.57
C TRP A 20 5.99 11.85 -0.67
N LEU A 21 6.28 12.34 -1.88
CA LEU A 21 7.23 13.42 -2.12
C LEU A 21 6.78 14.73 -1.44
N LEU A 22 5.50 15.07 -1.49
CA LEU A 22 4.97 16.24 -0.78
C LEU A 22 5.23 16.16 0.73
N VAL A 23 4.99 15.02 1.35
CA VAL A 23 5.32 14.81 2.77
C VAL A 23 6.82 14.84 3.00
N LEU A 24 7.61 14.22 2.13
CA LEU A 24 9.06 14.21 2.23
C LEU A 24 9.69 15.57 1.95
N ILE A 25 8.99 16.58 1.42
CA ILE A 25 9.55 17.92 1.24
C ILE A 25 8.98 18.88 2.29
N PHE A 26 7.65 18.90 2.44
CA PHE A 26 6.92 19.90 3.22
C PHE A 26 6.40 19.36 4.57
N GLY A 27 6.20 18.04 4.68
CA GLY A 27 5.61 17.39 5.86
C GLY A 27 6.61 16.69 6.79
N ARG A 28 7.93 16.87 6.59
CA ARG A 28 8.98 16.12 7.30
C ARG A 28 8.90 16.22 8.83
N GLY A 29 8.47 17.35 9.37
CA GLY A 29 8.31 17.54 10.82
C GLY A 29 7.13 16.77 11.43
N SER A 30 6.21 16.26 10.60
CA SER A 30 4.99 15.62 11.06
C SER A 30 5.20 14.13 11.28
N ARG A 31 5.13 13.69 12.55
CA ARG A 31 5.13 12.27 12.89
C ARG A 31 3.98 11.51 12.21
N LEU A 32 2.81 12.16 12.09
CA LEU A 32 1.63 11.60 11.44
C LEU A 32 1.85 11.44 9.94
N ALA A 33 2.29 12.49 9.24
CA ALA A 33 2.48 12.41 7.79
C ALA A 33 3.56 11.36 7.44
N ARG A 34 4.69 11.35 8.16
CA ARG A 34 5.75 10.34 7.97
C ARG A 34 5.27 8.91 8.21
N PHE A 35 4.42 8.72 9.23
CA PHE A 35 3.82 7.41 9.51
C PHE A 35 2.94 6.94 8.35
N HIS A 36 2.06 7.81 7.85
CA HIS A 36 1.17 7.45 6.75
C HIS A 36 1.88 7.24 5.43
N VAL A 37 3.01 7.92 5.16
CA VAL A 37 3.89 7.58 4.03
C VAL A 37 4.38 6.12 4.13
N LYS A 38 4.84 5.68 5.30
CA LYS A 38 5.28 4.29 5.49
C LYS A 38 4.15 3.31 5.18
N GLN A 39 2.97 3.57 5.75
CA GLN A 39 1.78 2.74 5.57
C GLN A 39 1.31 2.70 4.11
N SER A 40 1.30 3.84 3.41
CA SER A 40 0.93 3.91 2.00
C SER A 40 1.95 3.21 1.10
N VAL A 41 3.26 3.37 1.36
CA VAL A 41 4.31 2.64 0.63
C VAL A 41 4.16 1.14 0.85
N GLY A 42 3.99 0.69 2.09
CA GLY A 42 3.81 -0.72 2.41
C GLY A 42 2.58 -1.35 1.73
N LEU A 43 1.47 -0.60 1.66
CA LEU A 43 0.27 -1.03 0.95
C LEU A 43 0.51 -1.20 -0.56
N TRP A 44 1.25 -0.28 -1.17
CA TRP A 44 1.60 -0.38 -2.59
C TRP A 44 2.58 -1.49 -2.90
N LEU A 45 3.59 -1.69 -2.04
CA LEU A 45 4.51 -2.81 -2.17
C LEU A 45 3.79 -4.16 -2.03
N PHE A 46 2.81 -4.25 -1.14
CA PHE A 46 1.95 -5.43 -1.03
C PHE A 46 1.16 -5.69 -2.33
N ALA A 47 0.43 -4.70 -2.83
CA ALA A 47 -0.39 -4.84 -4.04
C ALA A 47 0.47 -5.18 -5.28
N LEU A 48 1.62 -4.51 -5.40
CA LEU A 48 2.59 -4.77 -6.47
C LEU A 48 3.20 -6.16 -6.33
N GLY A 49 3.60 -6.57 -5.12
CA GLY A 49 4.21 -7.87 -4.86
C GLY A 49 3.28 -9.03 -5.20
N VAL A 50 1.99 -8.93 -4.84
CA VAL A 50 0.99 -9.94 -5.23
C VAL A 50 0.82 -10.01 -6.75
N THR A 51 0.72 -8.86 -7.41
CA THR A 51 0.53 -8.78 -8.87
C THR A 51 1.74 -9.33 -9.62
N LEU A 52 2.95 -8.92 -9.24
CA LEU A 52 4.19 -9.40 -9.86
C LEU A 52 4.45 -10.86 -9.55
N GLY A 53 4.13 -11.33 -8.34
CA GLY A 53 4.25 -12.73 -7.96
C GLY A 53 3.36 -13.63 -8.81
N TRP A 54 2.11 -13.23 -9.04
CA TRP A 54 1.23 -13.93 -9.97
C TRP A 54 1.75 -13.87 -11.40
N ALA A 55 2.19 -12.71 -11.90
CA ALA A 55 2.70 -12.58 -13.26
C ALA A 55 3.94 -13.47 -13.51
N ALA A 56 4.87 -13.51 -12.55
CA ALA A 56 6.05 -14.36 -12.61
C ALA A 56 5.68 -15.86 -12.57
N ALA A 57 4.78 -16.26 -11.67
CA ALA A 57 4.29 -17.63 -11.61
C ALA A 57 3.56 -18.03 -12.91
N GLY A 58 2.74 -17.13 -13.43
CA GLY A 58 2.03 -17.32 -14.69
C GLY A 58 2.95 -17.47 -15.88
N TRP A 59 4.05 -16.70 -15.93
CA TRP A 59 5.09 -16.83 -16.95
C TRP A 59 5.77 -18.21 -16.89
N VAL A 60 6.08 -18.73 -15.70
CA VAL A 60 6.62 -20.09 -15.54
C VAL A 60 5.61 -21.15 -15.99
N LEU A 61 4.36 -21.02 -15.56
CA LEU A 61 3.28 -21.96 -15.91
C LEU A 61 2.96 -21.97 -17.40
N ALA A 62 3.17 -20.87 -18.12
CA ALA A 62 2.89 -20.78 -19.55
C ALA A 62 3.71 -21.77 -20.40
N TRP A 63 4.85 -22.27 -19.89
CA TRP A 63 5.68 -23.26 -20.57
C TRP A 63 5.16 -24.70 -20.44
N ILE A 64 4.15 -24.93 -19.59
CA ILE A 64 3.54 -26.24 -19.38
C ILE A 64 2.20 -26.28 -20.13
N PRO A 65 1.95 -27.29 -20.99
CA PRO A 65 0.67 -27.46 -21.66
C PRO A 65 -0.52 -27.40 -20.70
N TYR A 66 -1.58 -26.69 -21.10
CA TYR A 66 -2.82 -26.48 -20.34
C TYR A 66 -2.70 -25.66 -19.02
N MET A 67 -1.51 -25.32 -18.55
CA MET A 67 -1.34 -24.57 -17.28
C MET A 67 -1.57 -23.05 -17.41
N ALA A 68 -1.61 -22.52 -18.63
CA ALA A 68 -2.01 -21.12 -18.85
C ALA A 68 -3.42 -20.84 -18.30
N ALA A 69 -4.36 -21.79 -18.45
CA ALA A 69 -5.71 -21.68 -17.90
C ALA A 69 -5.72 -21.68 -16.36
N VAL A 70 -4.83 -22.45 -15.74
CA VAL A 70 -4.64 -22.46 -14.28
C VAL A 70 -4.13 -21.10 -13.80
N SER A 71 -3.10 -20.55 -14.46
CA SER A 71 -2.60 -19.20 -14.16
C SER A 71 -3.70 -18.14 -14.27
N ALA A 72 -4.53 -18.20 -15.31
CA ALA A 72 -5.66 -17.30 -15.47
C ALA A 72 -6.68 -17.44 -14.33
N ALA A 73 -6.99 -18.66 -13.88
CA ALA A 73 -7.88 -18.89 -12.74
C ALA A 73 -7.29 -18.32 -11.43
N LEU A 74 -5.97 -18.42 -11.23
CA LEU A 74 -5.28 -17.86 -10.06
C LEU A 74 -5.33 -16.33 -10.00
N PHE A 75 -5.64 -15.63 -11.09
CA PHE A 75 -5.84 -14.18 -11.08
C PHE A 75 -6.98 -13.75 -10.13
N SER A 76 -7.94 -14.64 -9.84
CA SER A 76 -8.97 -14.40 -8.82
C SER A 76 -8.39 -14.06 -7.44
N LEU A 77 -7.23 -14.63 -7.08
CA LEU A 77 -6.52 -14.31 -5.84
C LEU A 77 -5.91 -12.90 -5.88
N VAL A 78 -5.40 -12.48 -7.04
CA VAL A 78 -4.91 -11.11 -7.26
C VAL A 78 -6.06 -10.12 -7.10
N ALA A 79 -7.20 -10.39 -7.73
CA ALA A 79 -8.40 -9.55 -7.62
C ALA A 79 -8.87 -9.43 -6.16
N ALA A 80 -8.90 -10.54 -5.41
CA ALA A 80 -9.23 -10.53 -3.99
C ALA A 80 -8.24 -9.70 -3.15
N ALA A 81 -6.94 -9.81 -3.43
CA ALA A 81 -5.91 -9.01 -2.76
C ALA A 81 -6.04 -7.51 -3.06
N TRP A 82 -6.41 -7.13 -4.29
CA TRP A 82 -6.69 -5.73 -4.64
C TRP A 82 -7.95 -5.20 -3.95
N LEU A 83 -9.01 -5.99 -3.86
CA LEU A 83 -10.20 -5.61 -3.09
C LEU A 83 -9.85 -5.37 -1.62
N PHE A 84 -9.06 -6.26 -1.03
CA PHE A 84 -8.55 -6.09 0.32
C PHE A 84 -7.67 -4.84 0.45
N ALA A 85 -6.78 -4.58 -0.52
CA ALA A 85 -5.94 -3.40 -0.54
C ALA A 85 -6.76 -2.10 -0.61
N ILE A 86 -7.87 -2.07 -1.34
CA ILE A 86 -8.81 -0.93 -1.38
C ILE A 86 -9.43 -0.68 0.00
N ILE A 87 -9.81 -1.73 0.72
CA ILE A 87 -10.31 -1.60 2.09
C ILE A 87 -9.24 -0.98 3.00
N LEU A 88 -8.00 -1.48 2.93
CA LEU A 88 -6.88 -0.93 3.70
C LEU A 88 -6.55 0.52 3.30
N TRP A 89 -6.66 0.86 2.02
CA TRP A 89 -6.47 2.21 1.50
C TRP A 89 -7.48 3.19 2.12
N LEU A 90 -8.77 2.81 2.15
CA LEU A 90 -9.83 3.59 2.81
C LEU A 90 -9.59 3.72 4.31
N MET A 91 -9.23 2.63 5.00
CA MET A 91 -8.89 2.66 6.43
C MET A 91 -7.73 3.60 6.72
N GLY A 92 -6.69 3.59 5.87
CA GLY A 92 -5.53 4.45 5.98
C GLY A 92 -5.90 5.93 5.88
N MET A 93 -6.72 6.30 4.90
CA MET A 93 -7.24 7.66 4.74
C MET A 93 -8.08 8.11 5.94
N VAL A 94 -9.02 7.27 6.39
CA VAL A 94 -9.86 7.58 7.56
C VAL A 94 -8.99 7.77 8.82
N ASN A 95 -7.96 6.95 9.00
CA ASN A 95 -7.04 7.10 10.13
C ASN A 95 -6.19 8.37 10.03
N ALA A 96 -5.73 8.73 8.83
CA ALA A 96 -4.99 9.97 8.59
C ALA A 96 -5.84 11.21 8.91
N LEU A 97 -7.09 11.25 8.43
CA LEU A 97 -8.03 12.33 8.71
C LEU A 97 -8.41 12.43 10.21
N ARG A 98 -8.45 11.30 10.91
CA ARG A 98 -8.64 11.25 12.37
C ARG A 98 -7.36 11.52 13.17
N GLY A 99 -6.22 11.68 12.51
CA GLY A 99 -4.92 11.91 13.14
C GLY A 99 -4.40 10.71 13.94
N ARG A 100 -4.77 9.49 13.57
CA ARG A 100 -4.43 8.26 14.30
C ARG A 100 -3.23 7.55 13.69
N LEU A 101 -2.22 7.28 14.51
CA LEU A 101 -1.06 6.44 14.17
C LEU A 101 -1.42 4.94 14.26
N ALA A 102 -2.48 4.54 13.57
CA ALA A 102 -2.97 3.16 13.57
C ALA A 102 -2.39 2.39 12.37
N PRO A 103 -1.59 1.33 12.60
CA PRO A 103 -1.04 0.54 11.50
C PRO A 103 -2.16 -0.18 10.75
N LEU A 104 -2.01 -0.31 9.43
CA LEU A 104 -2.95 -1.09 8.62
C LEU A 104 -2.87 -2.58 9.03
N PRO A 105 -4.02 -3.29 9.11
CA PRO A 105 -4.02 -4.73 9.34
C PRO A 105 -3.10 -5.48 8.39
N ILE A 106 -2.43 -6.53 8.88
CA ILE A 106 -1.53 -7.44 8.15
C ILE A 106 -0.22 -6.79 7.67
N ILE A 107 -0.30 -5.68 6.94
CA ILE A 107 0.85 -5.03 6.29
C ILE A 107 1.52 -3.95 7.15
N GLY A 108 0.80 -3.37 8.11
CA GLY A 108 1.26 -2.17 8.79
C GLY A 108 2.48 -2.37 9.68
N GLY A 109 2.66 -3.59 10.21
CA GLY A 109 3.85 -3.97 10.96
C GLY A 109 5.11 -4.00 10.08
N TRP A 110 5.00 -4.56 8.87
CA TRP A 110 6.07 -4.57 7.87
C TRP A 110 6.37 -3.16 7.35
N ALA A 111 5.31 -2.41 7.03
CA ALA A 111 5.40 -1.03 6.57
C ALA A 111 6.18 -0.12 7.54
N ASN A 112 5.97 -0.30 8.85
CA ASN A 112 6.67 0.48 9.87
C ASN A 112 8.18 0.20 9.93
N ARG A 113 8.61 -0.98 9.47
CA ARG A 113 10.02 -1.42 9.46
C ARG A 113 10.78 -0.99 8.19
N LEU A 114 10.10 -0.44 7.18
CA LEU A 114 10.73 -0.03 5.91
C LEU A 114 11.85 1.01 6.09
N TRP A 115 11.73 1.91 7.06
CA TRP A 115 12.84 2.74 7.52
C TRP A 115 12.69 3.10 9.00
N SER A 116 13.78 2.98 9.76
CA SER A 116 13.83 3.16 11.22
C SER A 116 14.25 4.56 11.69
N GLY A 117 14.52 5.50 10.77
CA GLY A 117 14.78 6.91 11.11
C GLY A 117 13.54 7.69 11.51
#